data_AF-A0A9D5Q0X0-F1
#
_entry.id   AF-A0A9D5Q0X0-F1
#
_cell.length_a   1.000
_cell.length_b   1.000
_cell.length_c   1.000
_cell.angle_alpha   90.00
_cell.angle_beta   90.00
_cell.angle_gamma   90.00
#
_symmetry.space_group_name_H-M   'P 1'
#
loop_
_entity.id
_entity.type
_entity.pdbx_description
1 polymer ?
#
loop_
_entity_poly.entity_id
_entity_poly.type
_entity_poly.pdbx_seq_one_letter_code
_entity_poly.pdbx_strand_id
1 'polypeptide(L)'
;MYNLLVAANKDDFQGRPWVLELGEYWVFGYTAESIEEHYCDLTPENREELCGLPAVFAYVGSCDQAVRLGKIENIRTRPSKVRFEYSFIPGLPEIPANRLPDLEWELDFGEAELRQAIWAVKDVDLRAVLIAGDIVSERQFAKLPDPYRALFQKG
;
A
#
# COMPACT_ATOMS: atom_id res chain seq x y z
N MET A 1 2.93 6.63 -8.14
CA MET A 1 3.00 5.22 -7.69
C MET A 1 2.83 5.07 -6.17
N TYR A 2 2.23 3.96 -5.72
CA TYR A 2 2.14 3.56 -4.31
C TYR A 2 2.11 2.02 -4.13
N ASN A 3 2.42 1.52 -2.92
CA ASN A 3 2.26 0.10 -2.55
C ASN A 3 0.86 -0.20 -2.02
N LEU A 4 0.17 -1.19 -2.56
CA LEU A 4 -1.05 -1.76 -2.00
C LEU A 4 -0.72 -3.05 -1.26
N LEU A 5 -0.97 -3.11 0.04
CA LEU A 5 -0.86 -4.34 0.84
C LEU A 5 -2.23 -4.70 1.38
N VAL A 6 -2.69 -5.93 1.08
CA VAL A 6 -3.99 -6.44 1.51
C VAL A 6 -3.76 -7.61 2.45
N ALA A 7 -4.25 -7.52 3.68
CA ALA A 7 -4.18 -8.62 4.64
C ALA A 7 -5.48 -9.45 4.66
N ALA A 8 -5.34 -10.77 4.78
CA ALA A 8 -6.47 -11.68 4.95
C ALA A 8 -6.88 -11.86 6.42
N ASN A 9 -6.07 -11.40 7.37
CA ASN A 9 -6.33 -11.50 8.80
C ASN A 9 -6.47 -10.11 9.44
N LYS A 10 -7.56 -9.86 10.17
CA LYS A 10 -7.81 -8.59 10.88
C LYS A 10 -6.74 -8.25 11.94
N ASP A 11 -6.04 -9.26 12.47
CA ASP A 11 -4.98 -9.08 13.46
C ASP A 11 -3.64 -8.69 12.82
N ASP A 12 -3.56 -8.71 11.47
CA ASP A 12 -2.44 -8.13 10.74
C ASP A 12 -2.49 -6.61 10.77
N PHE A 13 -1.35 -6.02 10.43
CA PHE A 13 -1.10 -4.59 10.48
C PHE A 13 -1.20 -3.94 11.88
N GLN A 14 -1.14 -4.72 12.97
CA GLN A 14 -1.21 -4.24 14.37
C GLN A 14 0.17 -3.98 15.01
N GLY A 15 1.08 -3.35 14.27
CA GLY A 15 2.42 -2.96 14.74
C GLY A 15 3.48 -4.07 14.75
N ARG A 16 3.18 -5.23 14.16
CA ARG A 16 4.15 -6.31 13.94
C ARG A 16 4.46 -6.43 12.46
N PRO A 17 5.69 -6.79 12.07
CA PRO A 17 6.01 -6.98 10.67
C PRO A 17 5.09 -8.01 10.02
N TRP A 18 4.57 -7.68 8.85
CA TRP A 18 3.66 -8.53 8.09
C TRP A 18 4.45 -9.50 7.22
N VAL A 19 3.94 -10.70 7.02
CA VAL A 19 4.58 -11.73 6.18
C VAL A 19 3.57 -12.22 5.18
N LEU A 20 3.93 -12.11 3.92
CA LEU A 20 3.18 -12.63 2.79
C LEU A 20 3.91 -13.87 2.27
N GLU A 21 3.22 -15.01 2.22
CA GLU A 21 3.76 -16.19 1.54
C GLU A 21 3.80 -15.92 0.03
N LEU A 22 4.77 -16.50 -0.67
CA LEU A 22 4.91 -16.33 -2.11
C LEU A 22 4.01 -17.34 -2.84
N GLY A 23 3.10 -16.81 -3.63
CA GLY A 23 2.29 -17.50 -4.62
C GLY A 23 2.13 -16.58 -5.83
N GLU A 24 1.89 -17.13 -7.01
CA GLU A 24 1.92 -16.42 -8.31
C GLU A 24 1.00 -15.18 -8.35
N TYR A 25 -0.12 -15.20 -7.62
CA TYR A 25 -1.09 -14.10 -7.57
C TYR A 25 -1.00 -13.25 -6.29
N TRP A 26 0.00 -13.49 -5.44
CA TRP A 26 0.11 -12.86 -4.11
C TRP A 26 1.11 -11.71 -4.10
N VAL A 27 2.20 -11.80 -4.86
CA VAL A 27 3.15 -10.71 -5.04
C VAL A 27 3.07 -10.20 -6.47
N PHE A 28 2.86 -8.91 -6.61
CA PHE A 28 2.70 -8.16 -7.86
C PHE A 28 1.58 -8.60 -8.80
N GLY A 29 0.79 -9.63 -8.51
CA GLY A 29 -0.26 -10.14 -9.42
C GLY A 29 -1.37 -9.17 -9.85
N TYR A 30 -1.43 -7.95 -9.29
CA TYR A 30 -2.33 -6.87 -9.73
C TYR A 30 -1.57 -5.57 -10.02
N THR A 31 -0.28 -5.69 -10.29
CA THR A 31 0.61 -4.61 -10.72
C THR A 31 0.61 -4.61 -12.25
N ALA A 32 0.69 -3.44 -12.88
CA ALA A 32 0.82 -3.39 -14.33
C ALA A 32 2.10 -4.12 -14.77
N GLU A 33 2.05 -4.85 -15.89
CA GLU A 33 3.15 -5.70 -16.38
C GLU A 33 4.49 -4.95 -16.44
N SER A 34 4.49 -3.72 -16.96
CA SER A 34 5.70 -2.88 -17.05
C SER A 34 6.34 -2.53 -15.70
N ILE A 35 5.53 -2.44 -14.63
CA ILE A 35 5.99 -2.15 -13.27
C ILE A 35 6.48 -3.45 -12.62
N GLU A 36 5.76 -4.55 -12.85
CA GLU A 36 6.15 -5.87 -12.35
C GLU A 36 7.49 -6.30 -12.95
N GLU A 37 7.68 -6.15 -14.27
CA GLU A 37 8.95 -6.45 -14.95
C GLU A 37 10.15 -5.71 -14.32
N HIS A 38 9.93 -4.49 -13.83
CA HIS A 38 10.97 -3.72 -13.15
C HIS A 38 11.21 -4.20 -11.72
N TYR A 39 10.16 -4.53 -10.96
CA TYR A 39 10.27 -4.82 -9.52
C TYR A 39 10.34 -6.30 -9.13
N CYS A 40 10.02 -7.24 -10.02
CA CYS A 40 9.84 -8.66 -9.71
C CYS A 40 11.08 -9.33 -9.09
N ASP A 41 12.27 -8.93 -9.50
CA ASP A 41 13.54 -9.49 -9.00
C ASP A 41 13.89 -9.05 -7.57
N LEU A 42 13.19 -8.03 -7.03
CA LEU A 42 13.37 -7.53 -5.65
C LEU A 42 14.85 -7.34 -5.25
N THR A 43 15.64 -6.79 -6.18
CA THR A 43 17.04 -6.38 -5.95
C THR A 43 17.12 -5.39 -4.77
N PRO A 44 18.30 -5.21 -4.14
CA PRO A 44 18.48 -4.20 -3.11
C PRO A 44 17.97 -2.81 -3.53
N GLU A 45 18.28 -2.40 -4.75
CA GLU A 45 17.90 -1.11 -5.33
C GLU A 45 16.38 -1.02 -5.50
N ASN A 46 15.76 -2.05 -6.09
CA ASN A 46 14.31 -2.12 -6.29
C ASN A 46 13.55 -2.07 -4.96
N ARG A 47 14.04 -2.76 -3.93
CA ARG A 47 13.44 -2.72 -2.59
C ARG A 47 13.55 -1.34 -1.95
N GLU A 48 14.67 -0.65 -2.15
CA GLU A 48 14.85 0.72 -1.66
C GLU A 48 13.87 1.68 -2.34
N GLU A 49 13.69 1.56 -3.66
CA GLU A 49 12.67 2.32 -4.40
C GLU A 49 11.26 2.06 -3.87
N LEU A 50 10.88 0.79 -3.69
CA LEU A 50 9.57 0.40 -3.16
C LEU A 50 9.32 0.91 -1.74
N CYS A 51 10.35 0.94 -0.88
CA CYS A 51 10.28 1.55 0.46
C CYS A 51 10.17 3.09 0.41
N GLY A 52 10.58 3.70 -0.70
CA GLY A 52 10.44 5.13 -0.96
C GLY A 52 9.05 5.56 -1.43
N LEU A 53 8.14 4.61 -1.67
CA LEU A 53 6.75 4.87 -2.07
C LEU A 53 5.82 4.91 -0.84
N PRO A 54 4.73 5.69 -0.88
CA PRO A 54 3.67 5.57 0.11
C PRO A 54 2.99 4.20 0.01
N ALA A 55 2.30 3.78 1.07
CA ALA A 55 1.60 2.50 1.13
C ALA A 55 0.17 2.64 1.66
N VAL A 56 -0.72 1.85 1.06
CA VAL A 56 -2.11 1.64 1.45
C VAL A 56 -2.20 0.25 2.07
N PHE A 57 -2.59 0.19 3.34
CA PHE A 57 -2.78 -1.03 4.11
C PHE A 57 -4.27 -1.32 4.22
N ALA A 58 -4.74 -2.24 3.40
CA ALA A 58 -6.12 -2.66 3.32
C ALA A 58 -6.31 -4.10 3.81
N TYR A 59 -7.56 -4.54 3.88
CA TYR A 59 -7.91 -5.90 4.24
C TYR A 59 -8.82 -6.48 3.17
N VAL A 60 -8.83 -7.80 3.07
CA VAL A 60 -9.84 -8.49 2.26
C VAL A 60 -11.25 -8.04 2.70
N GLY A 61 -12.19 -7.93 1.76
CA GLY A 61 -13.48 -7.26 1.99
C GLY A 61 -14.30 -7.86 3.15
N SER A 62 -14.08 -9.13 3.49
CA SER A 62 -14.75 -9.80 4.61
C SER A 62 -14.27 -9.38 6.00
N CYS A 63 -13.17 -8.64 6.12
CA CYS A 63 -12.61 -8.24 7.41
C CYS A 63 -13.22 -6.94 7.99
N ASP A 64 -13.89 -6.13 7.16
CA ASP A 64 -14.53 -4.85 7.54
C ASP A 64 -13.63 -3.96 8.42
N GLN A 65 -12.35 -3.86 8.04
CA GLN A 65 -11.35 -3.06 8.76
C GLN A 65 -11.06 -1.77 7.99
N ALA A 66 -10.82 -0.69 8.73
CA ALA A 66 -10.40 0.57 8.14
C ALA A 66 -9.04 0.42 7.44
N VAL A 67 -8.91 1.10 6.30
CA VAL A 67 -7.68 1.18 5.54
C VAL A 67 -6.78 2.26 6.13
N ARG A 68 -5.49 1.97 6.20
CA ARG A 68 -4.50 2.87 6.80
C ARG A 68 -3.45 3.28 5.78
N LEU A 69 -3.00 4.52 5.91
CA LEU A 69 -1.92 5.07 5.10
C LEU A 69 -0.60 4.96 5.85
N GLY A 70 0.44 4.54 5.16
CA GLY A 70 1.75 4.33 5.76
C GLY A 70 2.86 4.29 4.74
N LYS A 71 3.94 3.62 5.11
CA LYS A 71 5.03 3.24 4.21
C LYS A 71 5.65 1.92 4.63
N ILE A 72 6.33 1.27 3.70
CA ILE A 72 7.20 0.14 3.99
C ILE A 72 8.55 0.69 4.46
N GLU A 73 9.03 0.23 5.61
CA GLU A 73 10.34 0.58 6.15
C GLU A 73 11.43 -0.35 5.63
N ASN A 74 11.09 -1.62 5.41
CA ASN A 74 12.05 -2.63 5.00
C ASN A 74 11.33 -3.83 4.36
N ILE A 75 11.95 -4.38 3.32
CA ILE A 75 11.50 -5.58 2.62
C ILE A 75 12.58 -6.65 2.75
N ARG A 76 12.23 -7.81 3.31
CA ARG A 76 13.11 -8.98 3.37
C ARG A 76 12.49 -10.15 2.64
N THR A 77 13.25 -10.77 1.74
CA THR A 77 12.80 -11.91 0.96
C THR A 77 13.39 -13.23 1.49
N ARG A 78 12.62 -14.30 1.35
CA ARG A 78 13.03 -15.70 1.44
C ARG A 78 12.40 -16.46 0.26
N PRO A 79 12.87 -17.66 -0.08
CA PRO A 79 12.41 -18.39 -1.27
C PRO A 79 10.89 -18.54 -1.41
N SER A 80 10.15 -18.53 -0.29
CA SER A 80 8.68 -18.71 -0.29
C SER A 80 7.91 -17.61 0.46
N LYS A 81 8.55 -16.49 0.81
CA LYS A 81 7.86 -15.40 1.54
C LYS A 81 8.57 -14.05 1.47
N VAL A 82 7.78 -13.00 1.57
CA VAL A 82 8.24 -11.62 1.75
C VAL A 82 7.80 -11.13 3.13
N ARG A 83 8.71 -10.46 3.84
CA ARG A 83 8.44 -9.83 5.13
C ARG A 83 8.57 -8.32 5.01
N PHE A 84 7.57 -7.61 5.52
CA PHE A 84 7.48 -6.16 5.51
C PHE A 84 7.55 -5.62 6.93
N GLU A 85 8.55 -4.79 7.21
CA GLU A 85 8.50 -3.85 8.32
C GLU A 85 7.84 -2.57 7.79
N TYR A 86 6.93 -1.96 8.54
CA TYR A 86 6.15 -0.82 8.06
C TYR A 86 5.82 0.13 9.21
N SER A 87 5.45 1.36 8.85
CA SER A 87 4.90 2.35 9.77
C SER A 87 3.69 3.06 9.17
N PHE A 88 2.77 3.51 10.03
CA PHE A 88 1.66 4.35 9.61
C PHE A 88 2.06 5.82 9.64
N ILE A 89 1.51 6.61 8.72
CA ILE A 89 1.77 8.04 8.66
C ILE A 89 0.95 8.73 9.77
N PRO A 90 1.60 9.36 10.75
CA PRO A 90 0.89 10.02 11.84
C PRO A 90 0.13 11.24 11.32
N GLY A 91 -1.11 11.41 11.79
CA GLY A 91 -1.94 12.59 11.48
C GLY A 91 -2.77 12.50 10.20
N LEU A 92 -2.62 11.43 9.41
CA LEU A 92 -3.58 11.10 8.37
C LEU A 92 -4.73 10.26 8.96
N PRO A 93 -5.97 10.45 8.47
CA PRO A 93 -7.10 9.66 8.91
C PRO A 93 -7.02 8.23 8.35
N GLU A 94 -7.65 7.30 9.06
CA GLU A 94 -7.99 6.00 8.49
C GLU A 94 -9.16 6.18 7.52
N ILE A 95 -9.20 5.35 6.47
CA ILE A 95 -10.27 5.35 5.48
C ILE A 95 -11.24 4.23 5.86
N PRO A 96 -12.50 4.55 6.23
CA PRO A 96 -13.50 3.54 6.53
C PRO A 96 -13.67 2.54 5.38
N ALA A 97 -13.88 1.26 5.69
CA ALA A 97 -14.02 0.22 4.67
C ALA A 97 -15.15 0.52 3.65
N ASN A 98 -16.23 1.15 4.10
CA ASN A 98 -17.35 1.55 3.24
C ASN A 98 -17.03 2.71 2.28
N ARG A 99 -15.91 3.41 2.45
CA ARG A 99 -15.44 4.49 1.56
C ARG A 99 -14.51 3.99 0.46
N LEU A 100 -13.99 2.77 0.58
CA LEU A 100 -13.13 2.18 -0.45
C LEU A 100 -13.84 2.11 -1.80
N PRO A 101 -15.07 1.56 -1.93
CA PRO A 101 -15.71 1.43 -3.24
C PRO A 101 -15.84 2.76 -4.02
N ASP A 102 -15.97 3.88 -3.32
CA ASP A 102 -16.04 5.21 -3.93
C ASP A 102 -14.72 5.63 -4.62
N LEU A 103 -13.60 4.98 -4.27
CA LEU A 103 -12.26 5.26 -4.74
C LEU A 103 -11.70 4.15 -5.65
N GLU A 104 -12.49 3.12 -5.97
CA GLU A 104 -12.06 1.91 -6.73
C GLU A 104 -11.30 2.28 -8.02
N TRP A 105 -11.94 3.07 -8.87
CA TRP A 105 -11.38 3.51 -10.16
C TRP A 105 -10.17 4.44 -10.00
N GLU A 106 -10.23 5.36 -9.05
CA GLU A 106 -9.18 6.38 -8.87
C GLU A 106 -7.91 5.79 -8.27
N LEU A 107 -8.04 4.81 -7.38
CA LEU A 107 -6.93 4.11 -6.76
C LEU A 107 -6.45 2.90 -7.60
N ASP A 108 -7.11 2.57 -8.70
CA ASP A 108 -6.79 1.40 -9.52
C ASP A 108 -6.72 0.11 -8.67
N PHE A 109 -7.67 -0.08 -7.75
CA PHE A 109 -7.87 -1.36 -7.06
C PHE A 109 -9.29 -1.84 -7.37
N GLY A 110 -9.52 -3.14 -7.48
CA GLY A 110 -10.86 -3.71 -7.67
C GLY A 110 -11.23 -4.72 -6.59
N GLU A 111 -12.42 -5.31 -6.73
CA GLU A 111 -12.86 -6.42 -5.86
C GLU A 111 -11.90 -7.61 -5.86
N ALA A 112 -11.18 -7.84 -6.96
CA ALA A 112 -10.31 -9.00 -7.12
C ALA A 112 -9.11 -8.94 -6.15
N GLU A 113 -8.49 -7.77 -5.99
CA GLU A 113 -7.45 -7.52 -5.00
C GLU A 113 -7.92 -7.74 -3.56
N LEU A 114 -9.21 -7.53 -3.27
CA LEU A 114 -9.78 -7.64 -1.93
C LEU A 114 -10.27 -9.06 -1.59
N ARG A 115 -9.98 -10.08 -2.41
CA ARG A 115 -10.38 -11.47 -2.16
C ARG A 115 -9.33 -12.31 -1.45
N GLN A 116 -8.07 -11.89 -1.46
CA GLN A 116 -6.97 -12.62 -0.84
C GLN A 116 -5.86 -11.68 -0.39
N ALA A 117 -4.92 -12.21 0.40
CA ALA A 117 -3.75 -11.44 0.80
C ALA A 117 -2.83 -11.19 -0.41
N ILE A 118 -2.48 -9.93 -0.65
CA ILE A 118 -1.63 -9.54 -1.78
C ILE A 118 -0.69 -8.37 -1.44
N TRP A 119 0.32 -8.21 -2.28
CA TRP A 119 1.08 -6.97 -2.46
C TRP A 119 1.09 -6.59 -3.93
N ALA A 120 0.69 -5.37 -4.26
CA ALA A 120 0.77 -4.80 -5.61
C ALA A 120 1.37 -3.39 -5.57
N VAL A 121 1.82 -2.91 -6.73
CA VAL A 121 2.26 -1.53 -6.94
C VAL A 121 1.35 -0.89 -7.96
N LYS A 122 0.80 0.27 -7.62
CA LYS A 122 -0.18 0.98 -8.45
C LYS A 122 0.44 2.26 -8.99
N ASP A 123 0.27 2.54 -10.28
CA ASP A 123 0.75 3.78 -10.90
C ASP A 123 -0.30 4.88 -10.88
N VAL A 124 -0.61 5.28 -9.66
CA VAL A 124 -1.58 6.32 -9.34
C VAL A 124 -0.89 7.39 -8.49
N ASP A 125 -1.27 8.65 -8.71
CA ASP A 125 -0.97 9.74 -7.78
C ASP A 125 -1.89 9.64 -6.57
N LEU A 126 -1.45 8.87 -5.56
CA LEU A 126 -2.20 8.65 -4.34
C LEU A 126 -2.56 9.96 -3.63
N ARG A 127 -1.73 11.00 -3.70
CA ARG A 127 -2.04 12.28 -3.06
C ARG A 127 -3.22 12.96 -3.75
N ALA A 128 -3.20 13.03 -5.07
CA ALA A 128 -4.27 13.63 -5.85
C ALA A 128 -5.62 12.95 -5.57
N VAL A 129 -5.62 11.60 -5.54
CA VAL A 129 -6.83 10.81 -5.25
C VAL A 129 -7.35 11.07 -3.83
N LEU A 130 -6.47 11.07 -2.82
CA LEU A 130 -6.87 11.31 -1.43
C LEU A 130 -7.44 12.73 -1.21
N ILE A 131 -6.95 13.73 -1.94
CA ILE A 131 -7.48 15.10 -1.89
C ILE A 131 -8.82 15.19 -2.61
N ALA A 132 -8.91 14.64 -3.84
CA ALA A 132 -10.13 14.66 -4.64
C ALA A 132 -11.29 13.92 -3.95
N GLY A 133 -10.98 12.82 -3.26
CA GLY A 133 -11.94 12.03 -2.49
C GLY A 133 -12.31 12.60 -1.12
N ASP A 134 -11.85 13.80 -0.77
CA ASP A 134 -12.04 14.46 0.55
C ASP A 134 -11.64 13.56 1.73
N ILE A 135 -10.60 12.74 1.53
CA ILE A 135 -10.03 11.87 2.56
C ILE A 135 -8.96 12.62 3.35
N VAL A 136 -8.08 13.34 2.64
CA VAL A 136 -7.00 14.11 3.23
C VAL A 136 -6.99 15.51 2.65
N SER A 137 -6.94 16.53 3.51
CA SER A 137 -6.78 17.91 3.07
C SER A 137 -5.32 18.28 2.79
N GLU A 138 -5.09 19.28 1.94
CA GLU A 138 -3.77 19.88 1.71
C GLU A 138 -3.09 20.33 3.02
N ARG A 139 -3.89 20.83 3.97
CA ARG A 139 -3.40 21.24 5.29
C ARG A 139 -2.85 20.06 6.10
N GLN A 140 -3.42 18.87 5.97
CA GLN A 140 -2.91 17.66 6.64
C GLN A 140 -1.59 17.23 6.02
N PHE A 141 -1.48 17.19 4.67
CA PHE A 141 -0.21 16.90 3.99
C PHE A 141 0.90 17.89 4.38
N ALA A 142 0.60 19.19 4.42
CA ALA A 142 1.57 20.22 4.80
C ALA A 142 2.08 20.07 6.25
N LYS A 143 1.32 19.42 7.12
CA LYS A 143 1.70 19.17 8.53
C LYS A 143 2.45 17.85 8.73
N LEU A 144 2.54 16.99 7.72
CA LEU A 144 3.27 15.74 7.85
C LEU A 144 4.76 15.99 8.15
N PRO A 145 5.41 15.19 9.01
CA PRO A 145 6.85 15.20 9.14
C PRO A 145 7.53 14.98 7.78
N ASP A 146 8.68 15.60 7.58
CA ASP A 146 9.45 15.56 6.31
C ASP A 146 9.59 14.16 5.69
N PRO A 147 9.95 13.08 6.42
CA PRO A 147 10.09 11.75 5.80
C PRO A 147 8.79 11.22 5.20
N TYR A 148 7.63 11.59 5.75
CA TYR A 148 6.33 11.19 5.21
C TYR A 148 5.84 12.15 4.12
N ARG A 149 6.14 13.45 4.24
CA ARG A 149 5.78 14.43 3.22
C ARG A 149 6.47 14.14 1.89
N ALA A 150 7.73 13.71 1.93
CA ALA A 150 8.51 13.38 0.74
C ALA A 150 7.91 12.23 -0.09
N LEU A 151 7.17 11.30 0.55
CA LEU A 151 6.50 10.18 -0.14
C LEU A 151 5.46 10.65 -1.16
N PHE A 152 4.87 11.83 -0.94
CA PHE A 152 3.79 12.38 -1.76
C PHE A 152 4.24 13.54 -2.68
N GLN A 153 5.55 13.74 -2.80
CA GLN A 153 6.16 14.76 -3.67
C GLN A 153 6.74 14.16 -4.96
N LYS A 154 6.91 12.83 -5.01
CA LYS A 154 7.29 12.10 -6.21
C LYS A 154 6.03 11.75 -7.01
N GLY A 155 5.63 12.68 -7.87
CA GLY A 155 4.70 12.48 -8.98
C GLY A 155 5.42 12.88 -10.26
#